data_AF-A0A819QPV1-F1
#
_entry.id   AF-A0A819QPV1-F1
#
_cell.length_a   1.000
_cell.length_b   1.000
_cell.length_c   1.000
_cell.angle_alpha   90.00
_cell.angle_beta   90.00
_cell.angle_gamma   90.00
#
_symmetry.space_group_name_H-M   'P 1'
#
loop_
_entity.id
_entity.type
_entity.pdbx_description
1 polymer ?
#
loop_
_entity_poly.entity_id
_entity_poly.type
_entity_poly.pdbx_seq_one_letter_code
_entity_poly.pdbx_strand_id
1 'polypeptide(L)'
;MFVKRQPKYYNLKYILFFVTLTCLIFIMFFVINKYASIIPLIKISKIIVHTALTSITTCRPYIPLDNRPFFERDYPQSNLPQRISNSSYENILRQLPSLRLVVLGCARNVVPNLNEFRSHIEPIINLFHSSSRIIIFESDSKDKTAKKLREWSRVELHTYRRLAGRYPERTERLAHCRNELMDKAYLLPADYIFVVDLDRFSTTVPSFLSNFQYDTNQWSVMTATSHDTYYDIWALRTLSDSVMNYDVWHRVLDLEITLNNYCHQSIFNGIIGIHKRRIPIEHGLIEVRSAFNGAGLYKVNSTYNCKYDGRRFTCEHVPFHLCIREKNQARIFINPEFQVS
;
A
#
# COMPACT_ATOMS: atom_id res chain seq x y z
N MET A 1 13.17 37.60 -79.62
CA MET A 1 12.39 36.46 -80.17
C MET A 1 11.47 35.96 -79.06
N PHE A 2 10.16 36.09 -79.25
CA PHE A 2 9.12 35.75 -78.27
C PHE A 2 9.08 34.24 -77.99
N VAL A 3 9.06 33.83 -76.72
CA VAL A 3 8.52 32.51 -76.31
C VAL A 3 7.62 32.71 -75.09
N LYS A 4 6.34 32.34 -75.29
CA LYS A 4 5.19 32.47 -74.39
C LYS A 4 5.37 31.65 -73.10
N ARG A 5 5.03 32.23 -71.95
CA ARG A 5 4.67 31.49 -70.73
C ARG A 5 3.25 30.93 -70.89
N GLN A 6 3.11 29.61 -70.78
CA GLN A 6 1.84 28.91 -70.60
C GLN A 6 1.57 28.75 -69.09
N PRO A 7 0.36 29.04 -68.57
CA PRO A 7 0.03 28.81 -67.17
C PRO A 7 -0.22 27.31 -66.92
N LYS A 8 0.37 26.77 -65.85
CA LYS A 8 0.10 25.41 -65.36
C LYS A 8 -1.33 25.34 -64.84
N TYR A 9 -2.22 24.75 -65.64
CA TYR A 9 -3.54 24.30 -65.19
C TYR A 9 -3.33 23.19 -64.15
N TYR A 10 -3.43 23.54 -62.87
CA TYR A 10 -3.59 22.55 -61.82
C TYR A 10 -4.93 21.85 -62.05
N ASN A 11 -4.82 20.55 -62.20
CA ASN A 11 -5.82 19.67 -62.77
C ASN A 11 -7.02 19.61 -61.82
N LEU A 12 -8.10 20.33 -62.16
CA LEU A 12 -9.32 20.55 -61.37
C LEU A 12 -9.91 19.24 -60.79
N LYS A 13 -9.65 18.11 -61.46
CA LYS A 13 -10.01 16.75 -61.00
C LYS A 13 -9.35 16.35 -59.67
N TYR A 14 -8.11 16.74 -59.42
CA TYR A 14 -7.40 16.42 -58.18
C TYR A 14 -7.88 17.26 -57.00
N ILE A 15 -8.21 18.53 -57.24
CA ILE A 15 -8.81 19.39 -56.23
C ILE A 15 -10.20 18.86 -55.86
N LEU A 16 -11.00 18.49 -56.87
CA LEU A 16 -12.32 17.91 -56.63
C LEU A 16 -12.23 16.58 -55.86
N PHE A 17 -11.27 15.72 -56.20
CA PHE A 17 -11.03 14.46 -55.48
C PHE A 17 -10.69 14.69 -54.01
N PHE A 18 -9.75 15.59 -53.71
CA PHE A 18 -9.38 15.90 -52.32
C PHE A 18 -10.54 16.51 -51.53
N VAL A 19 -11.32 17.42 -52.14
CA VAL A 19 -12.52 17.98 -51.50
C VAL A 19 -13.54 16.88 -51.20
N THR A 20 -13.82 15.98 -52.15
CA THR A 20 -14.76 14.87 -51.93
C THR A 20 -14.29 13.91 -50.83
N LEU A 21 -12.99 13.62 -50.75
CA LEU A 21 -12.42 12.75 -49.72
C LEU A 21 -12.50 13.39 -48.33
N THR A 22 -12.21 14.69 -48.22
CA THR A 22 -12.34 15.42 -46.95
C THR A 22 -13.79 15.51 -46.48
N CYS A 23 -14.75 15.69 -47.39
CA CYS A 23 -16.18 15.66 -47.06
C CYS A 23 -16.63 14.27 -46.59
N LEU A 24 -16.18 13.19 -47.22
CA LEU A 24 -16.49 11.82 -46.79
C LEU A 24 -15.96 11.50 -45.39
N ILE A 25 -14.74 11.94 -45.07
CA ILE A 25 -14.14 11.77 -43.73
C ILE A 25 -14.94 12.57 -42.69
N PHE A 26 -15.34 13.80 -43.02
CA PHE A 26 -16.14 14.63 -42.12
C PHE A 26 -17.54 14.05 -41.88
N ILE A 27 -18.18 13.51 -42.93
CA ILE A 27 -19.48 12.82 -42.82
C ILE A 27 -19.33 11.56 -41.96
N MET A 28 -18.27 10.77 -42.17
CA MET A 28 -18.00 9.59 -41.33
C MET A 28 -17.77 9.97 -39.86
N PHE A 29 -17.02 11.03 -39.58
CA PHE A 29 -16.79 11.52 -38.22
C PHE A 29 -18.08 12.03 -37.56
N PHE A 30 -18.94 12.72 -38.32
CA PHE A 30 -20.25 13.16 -37.83
C PHE A 30 -21.23 12.01 -37.63
N VAL A 31 -21.21 11.00 -38.51
CA VAL A 31 -22.00 9.77 -38.36
C VAL A 31 -21.54 9.02 -37.11
N ILE A 32 -20.24 8.79 -36.93
CA ILE A 32 -19.71 8.14 -35.72
C ILE A 32 -20.10 8.92 -34.46
N ASN A 33 -19.95 10.24 -34.43
CA ASN A 33 -20.32 11.03 -33.25
C ASN A 33 -21.83 11.09 -33.01
N LYS A 34 -22.65 11.17 -34.07
CA LYS A 34 -24.12 11.17 -33.96
C LYS A 34 -24.64 9.83 -33.45
N TYR A 35 -24.00 8.73 -33.82
CA TYR A 35 -24.33 7.39 -33.31
C TYR A 35 -23.65 7.05 -31.97
N ALA A 36 -22.54 7.69 -31.60
CA ALA A 36 -21.92 7.56 -30.29
C ALA A 36 -22.84 8.06 -29.16
N SER A 37 -23.71 9.03 -29.45
CA SER A 37 -24.78 9.49 -28.55
C SER A 37 -26.09 8.70 -28.64
N ILE A 38 -26.17 7.70 -29.52
CA ILE A 38 -27.34 6.81 -29.71
C ILE A 38 -27.02 5.36 -29.32
N ILE A 39 -25.85 5.09 -28.74
CA ILE A 39 -25.65 3.88 -27.93
C ILE A 39 -26.25 4.20 -26.56
N PRO A 40 -27.41 3.62 -26.17
CA PRO A 40 -27.78 3.67 -24.79
C PRO A 40 -26.64 2.99 -24.04
N LEU A 41 -26.09 3.67 -23.04
CA LEU A 41 -25.50 3.02 -21.88
C LEU A 41 -26.52 1.98 -21.39
N ILE A 42 -26.46 0.78 -21.97
CA ILE A 42 -27.03 -0.40 -21.37
C ILE A 42 -26.26 -0.51 -20.07
N LYS A 43 -26.88 0.02 -19.02
CA LYS A 43 -26.78 -0.55 -17.69
C LYS A 43 -26.85 -2.06 -17.89
N ILE A 44 -25.70 -2.71 -17.86
CA ILE A 44 -25.63 -4.13 -17.49
C ILE A 44 -25.85 -4.16 -15.97
N SER A 45 -27.05 -3.73 -15.57
CA SER A 45 -27.67 -4.06 -14.32
C SER A 45 -28.41 -5.35 -14.56
N LYS A 46 -27.90 -6.43 -13.98
CA LYS A 46 -28.69 -7.57 -13.48
C LYS A 46 -29.93 -7.93 -14.32
N ILE A 47 -29.75 -8.58 -15.45
CA ILE A 47 -30.70 -9.59 -15.92
C ILE A 47 -29.86 -10.80 -16.35
N ILE A 48 -29.46 -11.57 -15.35
CA ILE A 48 -29.17 -12.99 -15.55
C ILE A 48 -30.52 -13.58 -15.96
N VAL A 49 -30.71 -13.77 -17.26
CA VAL A 49 -31.73 -14.70 -17.74
C VAL A 49 -31.30 -16.06 -17.20
N HIS A 50 -32.00 -16.53 -16.16
CA HIS A 50 -32.01 -17.94 -15.77
C HIS A 50 -32.60 -18.75 -16.93
N THR A 51 -31.78 -18.96 -17.95
CA THR A 51 -31.89 -20.13 -18.81
C THR A 51 -30.79 -21.04 -18.33
N ALA A 52 -31.21 -22.10 -17.63
CA ALA A 52 -30.36 -23.18 -17.17
C ALA A 52 -29.81 -23.93 -18.40
N LEU A 53 -28.79 -23.37 -19.02
CA LEU A 53 -27.77 -24.14 -19.70
C LEU A 53 -26.63 -24.27 -18.69
N THR A 54 -26.76 -25.24 -17.80
CA THR A 54 -25.66 -25.73 -16.97
C THR A 54 -24.63 -26.39 -17.87
N SER A 55 -23.85 -25.59 -18.60
CA SER A 55 -22.48 -26.02 -18.88
C SER A 55 -21.75 -25.90 -17.55
N ILE A 56 -21.62 -27.01 -16.85
CA ILE A 56 -20.71 -27.11 -15.71
C ILE A 56 -19.32 -26.88 -16.31
N THR A 57 -18.85 -25.63 -16.36
CA THR A 57 -17.43 -25.37 -16.50
C THR A 57 -16.79 -25.85 -15.21
N THR A 58 -16.38 -27.12 -15.21
CA THR A 58 -15.68 -27.75 -14.11
C THR A 58 -14.32 -27.07 -13.98
N CYS A 59 -14.20 -26.08 -13.10
CA CYS A 59 -12.89 -25.54 -12.78
C CYS A 59 -12.06 -26.60 -12.05
N ARG A 60 -10.78 -26.69 -12.38
CA ARG A 60 -9.78 -27.50 -11.70
C ARG A 60 -9.38 -26.79 -10.39
N PRO A 61 -9.25 -27.50 -9.26
CA PRO A 61 -8.66 -26.91 -8.06
C PRO A 61 -7.19 -26.55 -8.27
N TYR A 62 -6.79 -25.35 -7.86
CA TYR A 62 -5.40 -24.96 -7.70
C TYR A 62 -4.87 -25.57 -6.41
N ILE A 63 -3.74 -26.29 -6.52
CA ILE A 63 -3.08 -26.94 -5.39
C ILE A 63 -1.67 -26.34 -5.30
N PRO A 64 -1.33 -25.60 -4.24
CA PRO A 64 0.02 -25.09 -4.06
C PRO A 64 1.00 -26.25 -3.83
N LEU A 65 2.23 -26.10 -4.32
CA LEU A 65 3.29 -27.10 -4.11
C LEU A 65 3.66 -27.28 -2.62
N ASP A 66 3.53 -26.22 -1.84
CA ASP A 66 3.75 -26.19 -0.40
C ASP A 66 2.62 -25.38 0.25
N ASN A 67 1.92 -25.99 1.21
CA ASN A 67 0.75 -25.43 1.87
C ASN A 67 1.07 -24.78 3.23
N ARG A 68 2.34 -24.74 3.62
CA ARG A 68 2.79 -24.07 4.84
C ARG A 68 2.76 -22.54 4.68
N PRO A 69 2.50 -21.76 5.74
CA PRO A 69 2.62 -20.31 5.72
C PRO A 69 4.06 -19.85 5.46
N PHE A 70 4.22 -18.57 5.12
CA PHE A 70 5.52 -18.05 4.68
C PHE A 70 6.61 -18.20 5.77
N PHE A 71 6.23 -18.02 7.04
CA PHE A 71 7.13 -18.09 8.19
C PHE A 71 7.53 -19.52 8.57
N GLU A 72 6.90 -20.54 7.99
CA GLU A 72 7.31 -21.95 8.13
C GLU A 72 8.11 -22.45 6.91
N ARG A 73 8.12 -21.66 5.82
CA ARG A 73 8.77 -22.02 4.55
C ARG A 73 10.12 -21.34 4.37
N ASP A 74 10.33 -20.18 4.96
CA ASP A 74 11.60 -19.49 4.86
C ASP A 74 12.70 -20.30 5.58
N TYR A 75 13.89 -20.32 4.99
CA TYR A 75 15.03 -20.98 5.63
C TYR A 75 15.34 -20.31 6.97
N PRO A 76 15.89 -21.03 7.97
CA PRO A 76 16.33 -20.42 9.21
C PRO A 76 17.20 -19.20 8.92
N GLN A 77 16.74 -18.03 9.37
CA GLN A 77 17.42 -16.79 9.09
C GLN A 77 18.63 -16.66 10.01
N SER A 78 19.83 -16.58 9.41
CA SER A 78 21.05 -16.31 10.16
C SER A 78 21.12 -14.84 10.59
N ASN A 79 21.69 -14.56 11.75
CA ASN A 79 21.99 -13.20 12.24
C ASN A 79 20.75 -12.35 12.60
N LEU A 80 19.67 -12.97 13.09
CA LEU A 80 18.56 -12.23 13.67
C LEU A 80 19.01 -11.39 14.88
N PRO A 81 18.42 -10.20 15.11
CA PRO A 81 18.68 -9.40 16.28
C PRO A 81 18.52 -10.23 17.56
N GLN A 82 19.52 -10.18 18.43
CA GLN A 82 19.45 -10.88 19.71
C GLN A 82 18.54 -10.11 20.67
N ARG A 83 17.75 -10.87 21.45
CA ARG A 83 17.09 -10.31 22.63
C ARG A 83 18.13 -9.84 23.62
N ILE A 84 17.97 -8.62 24.12
CA ILE A 84 18.88 -8.05 25.10
C ILE A 84 18.52 -8.51 26.52
N SER A 85 19.46 -8.36 27.46
CA SER A 85 19.19 -8.64 28.87
C SER A 85 18.12 -7.72 29.44
N ASN A 86 17.42 -8.16 30.50
CA ASN A 86 16.46 -7.31 31.21
C ASN A 86 17.07 -5.99 31.67
N SER A 87 18.31 -6.00 32.18
CA SER A 87 19.03 -4.78 32.57
C SER A 87 19.24 -3.81 31.41
N SER A 88 19.57 -4.31 30.22
CA SER A 88 19.74 -3.51 29.01
C SER A 88 18.40 -2.95 28.53
N TYR A 89 17.34 -3.77 28.56
CA TYR A 89 16.00 -3.34 28.22
C TYR A 89 15.49 -2.22 29.13
N GLU A 90 15.62 -2.37 30.45
CA GLU A 90 15.28 -1.32 31.42
C GLU A 90 16.06 -0.02 31.18
N ASN A 91 17.33 -0.12 30.78
CA ASN A 91 18.12 1.06 30.41
C ASN A 91 17.58 1.75 29.15
N ILE A 92 17.15 1.01 28.13
CA ILE A 92 16.51 1.58 26.95
C ILE A 92 15.18 2.26 27.33
N LEU A 93 14.36 1.63 28.16
CA LEU A 93 13.09 2.23 28.61
C LEU A 93 13.30 3.57 29.33
N ARG A 94 14.34 3.68 30.18
CA ARG A 94 14.72 4.94 30.84
C ARG A 94 15.20 6.02 29.87
N GLN A 95 15.67 5.63 28.67
CA GLN A 95 16.11 6.56 27.64
C GLN A 95 14.97 7.04 26.74
N LEU A 96 13.84 6.33 26.64
CA LEU A 96 12.73 6.75 25.77
C LEU A 96 12.32 8.22 25.97
N PRO A 97 12.23 8.77 27.20
CA PRO A 97 11.89 10.17 27.41
C PRO A 97 12.90 11.19 26.84
N SER A 98 14.12 10.78 26.49
CA SER A 98 15.09 11.65 25.79
C SER A 98 15.04 11.50 24.26
N LEU A 99 14.39 10.45 23.76
CA LEU A 99 14.21 10.18 22.33
C LEU A 99 12.90 10.80 21.83
N ARG A 100 12.87 11.15 20.54
CA ARG A 100 11.75 11.83 19.90
C ARG A 100 11.07 10.92 18.89
N LEU A 101 9.75 10.81 19.01
CA LEU A 101 8.89 10.04 18.13
C LEU A 101 8.05 10.96 17.25
N VAL A 102 7.94 10.64 15.98
CA VAL A 102 6.94 11.24 15.09
C VAL A 102 5.97 10.14 14.64
N VAL A 103 4.73 10.23 15.09
CA VAL A 103 3.64 9.35 14.64
C VAL A 103 3.04 9.92 13.35
N LEU A 104 2.93 9.08 12.31
CA LEU A 104 2.40 9.46 11.01
C LEU A 104 1.19 8.58 10.66
N GLY A 105 0.14 9.19 10.12
CA GLY A 105 -1.02 8.42 9.67
C GLY A 105 -1.86 9.12 8.61
N CYS A 106 -2.44 8.33 7.70
CA CYS A 106 -3.36 8.82 6.68
C CYS A 106 -4.81 8.63 7.13
N ALA A 107 -5.66 9.63 6.93
CA ALA A 107 -7.06 9.62 7.34
C ALA A 107 -8.00 9.80 6.15
N ARG A 108 -9.02 8.92 6.06
CA ARG A 108 -10.18 9.11 5.18
C ARG A 108 -11.38 8.34 5.72
N ASN A 109 -12.44 9.04 6.10
CA ASN A 109 -13.66 8.45 6.64
C ASN A 109 -13.44 7.55 7.88
N VAL A 110 -12.62 8.00 8.83
CA VAL A 110 -12.21 7.23 10.01
C VAL A 110 -12.91 7.67 11.30
N VAL A 111 -13.98 8.47 11.21
CA VAL A 111 -14.77 8.90 12.40
C VAL A 111 -15.10 7.76 13.37
N PRO A 112 -15.47 6.54 12.92
CA PRO A 112 -15.77 5.43 13.82
C PRO A 112 -14.58 5.00 14.67
N ASN A 113 -13.35 5.12 14.15
CA ASN A 113 -12.13 4.56 14.76
C ASN A 113 -11.31 5.58 15.56
N LEU A 114 -11.55 6.89 15.36
CA LEU A 114 -10.69 7.95 15.95
C LEU A 114 -10.57 7.90 17.48
N ASN A 115 -11.64 7.55 18.20
CA ASN A 115 -11.58 7.49 19.66
C ASN A 115 -10.71 6.33 20.15
N GLU A 116 -10.86 5.17 19.53
CA GLU A 116 -10.06 3.97 19.81
C GLU A 116 -8.60 4.24 19.44
N PHE A 117 -8.33 4.69 18.22
CA PHE A 117 -6.99 5.09 17.77
C PHE A 117 -6.31 6.03 18.76
N ARG A 118 -7.01 7.08 19.21
CA ARG A 118 -6.52 8.04 20.20
C ARG A 118 -6.13 7.36 21.51
N SER A 119 -6.98 6.48 22.04
CA SER A 119 -6.72 5.78 23.31
C SER A 119 -5.50 4.85 23.27
N HIS A 120 -5.14 4.35 22.09
CA HIS A 120 -3.97 3.49 21.91
C HIS A 120 -2.69 4.28 21.61
N ILE A 121 -2.77 5.35 20.83
CA ILE A 121 -1.59 6.09 20.41
C ILE A 121 -1.07 7.07 21.47
N GLU A 122 -1.95 7.71 22.25
CA GLU A 122 -1.54 8.68 23.27
C GLU A 122 -0.61 8.07 24.35
N PRO A 123 -0.92 6.88 24.93
CA PRO A 123 -0.01 6.21 25.85
C PRO A 123 1.37 5.91 25.25
N ILE A 124 1.43 5.53 23.97
CA ILE A 124 2.69 5.21 23.28
C ILE A 124 3.56 6.46 23.13
N ILE A 125 3.00 7.53 22.57
CA ILE A 125 3.77 8.75 22.33
C ILE A 125 4.19 9.43 23.65
N ASN A 126 3.46 9.19 24.75
CA ASN A 126 3.82 9.68 26.09
C ASN A 126 5.06 9.00 26.69
N LEU A 127 5.53 7.88 26.12
CA LEU A 127 6.79 7.24 26.52
C LEU A 127 8.02 8.04 26.08
N PHE A 128 7.86 8.88 25.06
CA PHE A 128 8.93 9.63 24.42
C PHE A 128 9.01 11.07 24.92
N HIS A 129 10.04 11.79 24.49
CA HIS A 129 10.22 13.21 24.79
C HIS A 129 8.96 14.02 24.45
N SER A 130 8.65 15.03 25.27
CA SER A 130 7.44 15.87 25.14
C SER A 130 7.36 16.65 23.82
N SER A 131 8.47 16.77 23.10
CA SER A 131 8.52 17.35 21.74
C SER A 131 8.12 16.35 20.64
N SER A 132 7.74 15.13 20.97
CA SER A 132 7.20 14.15 20.01
C SER A 132 5.90 14.67 19.39
N ARG A 133 5.58 14.23 18.17
CA ARG A 133 4.46 14.76 17.38
C ARG A 133 3.57 13.65 16.83
N ILE A 134 2.28 13.95 16.68
CA ILE A 134 1.34 13.16 15.87
C ILE A 134 0.97 14.01 14.66
N ILE A 135 1.32 13.56 13.47
CA ILE A 135 1.03 14.25 12.20
C ILE A 135 0.09 13.37 11.39
N ILE A 136 -1.08 13.90 11.06
CA ILE A 136 -2.10 13.18 10.30
C ILE A 136 -2.37 13.92 8.99
N PHE A 137 -2.39 13.15 7.90
CA PHE A 137 -2.79 13.66 6.58
C PHE A 137 -4.19 13.15 6.25
N GLU A 138 -5.18 14.04 6.28
CA GLU A 138 -6.54 13.74 5.91
C GLU A 138 -6.81 14.13 4.45
N SER A 139 -7.49 13.25 3.71
CA SER A 139 -7.94 13.60 2.36
C SER A 139 -9.30 13.00 2.01
N ASP A 140 -10.12 13.81 1.35
CA ASP A 140 -11.38 13.40 0.74
C ASP A 140 -12.34 12.62 1.65
N SER A 141 -12.35 12.94 2.95
CA SER A 141 -13.39 12.44 3.86
C SER A 141 -14.74 13.06 3.52
N LYS A 142 -15.77 12.21 3.53
CA LYS A 142 -17.19 12.56 3.38
C LYS A 142 -17.89 12.67 4.73
N ASP A 143 -17.28 12.11 5.78
CA ASP A 143 -17.77 12.20 7.15
C ASP A 143 -17.11 13.37 7.92
N LYS A 144 -17.28 13.39 9.24
CA LYS A 144 -16.73 14.42 10.13
C LYS A 144 -15.26 14.20 10.51
N THR A 145 -14.49 13.36 9.79
CA THR A 145 -13.10 13.00 10.13
C THR A 145 -12.24 14.25 10.35
N ALA A 146 -12.19 15.13 9.35
CA ALA A 146 -11.39 16.36 9.42
C ALA A 146 -11.80 17.27 10.59
N LYS A 147 -13.11 17.30 10.93
CA LYS A 147 -13.61 18.08 12.07
C LYS A 147 -13.10 17.49 13.39
N LYS A 148 -13.28 16.18 13.61
CA LYS A 148 -12.84 15.50 14.83
C LYS A 148 -11.32 15.56 15.02
N LEU A 149 -10.55 15.43 13.93
CA LEU A 149 -9.09 15.55 13.99
C LEU A 149 -8.63 16.96 14.39
N ARG A 150 -9.32 18.02 13.93
CA ARG A 150 -9.03 19.40 14.37
C ARG A 150 -9.33 19.64 15.85
N GLU A 151 -10.32 18.95 16.40
CA GLU A 151 -10.68 19.05 17.82
C GLU A 151 -9.66 18.31 18.73
N TRP A 152 -8.81 17.46 18.16
CA TRP A 152 -7.77 16.76 18.89
C TRP A 152 -6.47 17.58 18.91
N SER A 153 -6.28 18.35 19.98
CA SER A 153 -5.16 19.31 20.14
C SER A 153 -3.75 18.72 20.01
N ARG A 154 -3.59 17.40 20.16
CA ARG A 154 -2.29 16.71 20.03
C ARG A 154 -1.91 16.41 18.58
N VAL A 155 -2.86 16.53 17.65
CA VAL A 155 -2.65 16.23 16.23
C VAL A 155 -2.30 17.49 15.46
N GLU A 156 -1.18 17.42 14.75
CA GLU A 156 -0.90 18.30 13.63
C GLU A 156 -1.61 17.77 12.39
N LEU A 157 -2.69 18.42 12.00
CA LEU A 157 -3.53 17.98 10.89
C LEU A 157 -3.17 18.71 9.59
N HIS A 158 -2.89 17.94 8.55
CA HIS A 158 -2.82 18.41 7.17
C HIS A 158 -4.02 17.88 6.41
N THR A 159 -4.74 18.74 5.70
CA THR A 159 -5.92 18.33 4.92
C THR A 159 -5.76 18.69 3.45
N TYR A 160 -6.10 17.77 2.56
CA TYR A 160 -6.15 18.04 1.12
C TYR A 160 -7.47 17.57 0.51
N ARG A 161 -8.05 18.41 -0.35
CA ARG A 161 -9.32 18.12 -1.03
C ARG A 161 -9.08 17.79 -2.50
N ARG A 162 -9.96 16.95 -3.06
CA ARG A 162 -9.96 16.51 -4.46
C ARG A 162 -8.71 15.69 -4.83
N LEU A 163 -8.11 15.01 -3.87
CA LEU A 163 -6.94 14.17 -4.12
C LEU A 163 -7.31 12.96 -4.99
N ALA A 164 -8.50 12.40 -4.81
CA ALA A 164 -9.09 11.35 -5.64
C ALA A 164 -9.30 11.76 -7.11
N GLY A 165 -9.43 13.05 -7.40
CA GLY A 165 -9.47 13.53 -8.79
C GLY A 165 -8.08 13.58 -9.43
N ARG A 166 -7.03 13.90 -8.64
CA ARG A 166 -5.65 14.01 -9.12
C ARG A 166 -4.95 12.66 -9.22
N TYR A 167 -5.18 11.80 -8.24
CA TYR A 167 -4.67 10.44 -8.19
C TYR A 167 -5.88 9.50 -8.09
N PRO A 168 -6.39 8.97 -9.21
CA PRO A 168 -7.55 8.07 -9.20
C PRO A 168 -7.26 6.73 -8.52
N GLU A 169 -6.01 6.27 -8.58
CA GLU A 169 -5.58 5.04 -7.95
C GLU A 169 -5.38 5.18 -6.44
N ARG A 170 -5.90 4.20 -5.68
CA ARG A 170 -5.83 4.24 -4.20
C ARG A 170 -4.39 4.17 -3.70
N THR A 171 -3.59 3.30 -4.29
CA THR A 171 -2.18 3.10 -3.94
C THR A 171 -1.36 4.36 -4.21
N GLU A 172 -1.54 4.99 -5.38
CA GLU A 172 -0.86 6.26 -5.70
C GLU A 172 -1.27 7.40 -4.77
N ARG A 173 -2.55 7.49 -4.40
CA ARG A 173 -2.99 8.44 -3.37
C ARG A 173 -2.32 8.23 -2.04
N LEU A 174 -2.32 6.99 -1.54
CA LEU A 174 -1.70 6.67 -0.26
C LEU A 174 -0.20 6.96 -0.29
N ALA A 175 0.47 6.61 -1.38
CA ALA A 175 1.88 6.95 -1.59
C ALA A 175 2.10 8.46 -1.53
N HIS A 176 1.26 9.27 -2.18
CA HIS A 176 1.35 10.72 -2.10
C HIS A 176 1.17 11.22 -0.66
N CYS A 177 0.09 10.83 0.03
CA CYS A 177 -0.15 11.25 1.41
C CYS A 177 0.98 10.85 2.36
N ARG A 178 1.53 9.64 2.22
CA ARG A 178 2.64 9.18 3.05
C ARG A 178 3.94 9.89 2.74
N ASN A 179 4.23 10.19 1.48
CA ASN A 179 5.40 11.00 1.13
C ASN A 179 5.32 12.42 1.72
N GLU A 180 4.15 13.06 1.68
CA GLU A 180 3.93 14.37 2.34
C GLU A 180 4.15 14.29 3.86
N LEU A 181 3.75 13.18 4.49
CA LEU A 181 4.00 12.93 5.92
C LEU A 181 5.48 12.71 6.22
N MET A 182 6.20 11.95 5.38
CA MET A 182 7.64 11.74 5.54
C MET A 182 8.41 13.05 5.38
N ASP A 183 8.07 13.86 4.36
CA ASP A 183 8.71 15.16 4.13
C ASP A 183 8.57 16.08 5.35
N LYS A 184 7.42 16.04 6.05
CA LYS A 184 7.22 16.75 7.32
C LYS A 184 8.03 16.15 8.46
N ALA A 185 8.06 14.83 8.58
CA ALA A 185 8.83 14.15 9.62
C ALA A 185 10.33 14.48 9.51
N TYR A 186 10.87 14.61 8.31
CA TYR A 186 12.29 14.95 8.08
C TYR A 186 12.67 16.37 8.47
N LEU A 187 11.70 17.27 8.66
CA LEU A 187 11.94 18.62 9.18
C LEU A 187 12.03 18.65 10.71
N LEU A 188 11.76 17.54 11.38
CA LEU A 188 11.77 17.42 12.83
C LEU A 188 13.02 16.66 13.28
N PRO A 189 13.59 17.01 14.45
CA PRO A 189 14.66 16.22 15.06
C PRO A 189 14.04 14.95 15.66
N ALA A 190 13.78 13.93 14.84
CA ALA A 190 13.15 12.68 15.29
C ALA A 190 14.18 11.54 15.30
N ASP A 191 14.08 10.66 16.29
CA ASP A 191 14.86 9.41 16.34
C ASP A 191 14.09 8.27 15.66
N TYR A 192 12.78 8.26 15.89
CA TYR A 192 11.86 7.27 15.33
C TYR A 192 10.68 7.90 14.60
N ILE A 193 10.26 7.24 13.53
CA ILE A 193 8.98 7.45 12.85
C ILE A 193 8.10 6.25 13.12
N PHE A 194 6.85 6.49 13.54
CA PHE A 194 5.86 5.44 13.74
C PHE A 194 4.70 5.64 12.79
N VAL A 195 4.66 4.85 11.71
CA VAL A 195 3.61 4.90 10.70
C VAL A 195 2.49 3.96 11.12
N VAL A 196 1.25 4.47 11.18
CA VAL A 196 0.07 3.72 11.65
C VAL A 196 -1.15 3.99 10.77
N ASP A 197 -1.95 2.95 10.50
CA ASP A 197 -3.25 3.08 9.87
C ASP A 197 -4.33 3.45 10.91
N LEU A 198 -5.20 4.41 10.60
CA LEU A 198 -6.14 4.97 11.59
C LEU A 198 -7.45 4.17 11.73
N ASP A 199 -7.76 3.30 10.77
CA ASP A 199 -9.05 2.62 10.65
C ASP A 199 -9.11 1.28 11.40
N ARG A 200 -7.96 0.72 11.79
CA ARG A 200 -7.88 -0.57 12.51
C ARG A 200 -6.83 -0.63 13.61
N PHE A 201 -6.14 0.46 13.92
CA PHE A 201 -5.05 0.40 14.89
C PHE A 201 -5.55 0.35 16.34
N SER A 202 -5.26 -0.77 16.98
CA SER A 202 -5.28 -0.93 18.43
C SER A 202 -4.02 -1.68 18.85
N THR A 203 -3.42 -1.35 19.99
CA THR A 203 -2.27 -2.07 20.56
C THR A 203 -2.09 -1.71 22.03
N THR A 204 -1.43 -2.57 22.79
CA THR A 204 -1.03 -2.24 24.16
C THR A 204 0.35 -1.58 24.19
N VAL A 205 0.66 -0.85 25.27
CA VAL A 205 2.00 -0.31 25.51
C VAL A 205 3.06 -1.42 25.59
N PRO A 206 2.85 -2.54 26.31
CA PRO A 206 3.79 -3.66 26.28
C PRO A 206 4.05 -4.25 24.88
N SER A 207 2.99 -4.40 24.07
CA SER A 207 3.11 -4.83 22.66
C SER A 207 4.02 -3.89 21.86
N PHE A 208 3.82 -2.57 21.98
CA PHE A 208 4.70 -1.59 21.35
C PHE A 208 6.14 -1.63 21.89
N LEU A 209 6.31 -1.76 23.21
CA LEU A 209 7.62 -1.78 23.85
C LEU A 209 8.44 -3.04 23.52
N SER A 210 7.81 -4.13 23.07
CA SER A 210 8.50 -5.35 22.61
C SER A 210 9.54 -5.06 21.51
N ASN A 211 9.33 -4.01 20.70
CA ASN A 211 10.27 -3.58 19.67
C ASN A 211 11.66 -3.19 20.24
N PHE A 212 11.71 -2.82 21.51
CA PHE A 212 12.94 -2.42 22.21
C PHE A 212 13.58 -3.55 23.03
N GLN A 213 13.02 -4.77 23.00
CA GLN A 213 13.61 -5.95 23.65
C GLN A 213 14.72 -6.60 22.82
N TYR A 214 15.02 -6.05 21.65
CA TYR A 214 16.08 -6.48 20.76
C TYR A 214 17.12 -5.37 20.64
N ASP A 215 18.39 -5.73 20.38
CA ASP A 215 19.47 -4.77 20.23
C ASP A 215 19.08 -3.73 19.17
N THR A 216 18.91 -2.49 19.61
CA THR A 216 18.44 -1.40 18.76
C THR A 216 19.43 -1.11 17.65
N ASN A 217 20.69 -1.54 17.70
CA ASN A 217 21.63 -1.37 16.59
C ASN A 217 21.46 -2.40 15.46
N GLN A 218 20.69 -3.47 15.68
CA GLN A 218 20.61 -4.61 14.75
C GLN A 218 19.36 -4.61 13.85
N TRP A 219 18.45 -3.66 14.04
CA TRP A 219 17.26 -3.47 13.22
C TRP A 219 17.07 -2.02 12.76
N SER A 220 16.37 -1.82 11.64
CA SER A 220 16.01 -0.50 11.12
C SER A 220 14.52 -0.25 11.15
N VAL A 221 13.73 -1.30 10.94
CA VAL A 221 12.26 -1.25 10.94
C VAL A 221 11.69 -2.46 11.68
N MET A 222 10.75 -2.20 12.58
CA MET A 222 9.90 -3.22 13.20
C MET A 222 8.47 -3.02 12.74
N THR A 223 7.89 -4.05 12.13
CA THR A 223 6.52 -4.06 11.61
C THR A 223 5.65 -4.96 12.47
N ALA A 224 4.38 -4.59 12.58
CA ALA A 224 3.45 -5.30 13.44
C ALA A 224 3.02 -6.65 12.85
N THR A 225 2.46 -7.49 13.73
CA THR A 225 1.58 -8.61 13.37
C THR A 225 0.16 -8.33 13.88
N SER A 226 -0.78 -9.23 13.59
CA SER A 226 -2.15 -9.17 14.16
C SER A 226 -2.32 -10.23 15.25
N HIS A 227 -3.23 -9.97 16.20
CA HIS A 227 -3.55 -10.94 17.26
C HIS A 227 -4.01 -12.31 16.71
N ASP A 228 -4.86 -12.27 15.68
CA ASP A 228 -5.45 -13.48 15.11
C ASP A 228 -4.71 -13.97 13.87
N THR A 229 -4.64 -13.15 12.83
CA THR A 229 -4.15 -13.59 11.52
C THR A 229 -3.39 -12.48 10.84
N TYR A 230 -2.14 -12.75 10.44
CA TYR A 230 -1.34 -11.81 9.66
C TYR A 230 -2.07 -11.51 8.35
N TYR A 231 -2.59 -10.29 8.22
CA TYR A 231 -3.53 -9.95 7.15
C TYR A 231 -2.84 -9.32 5.94
N ASP A 232 -1.81 -8.51 6.18
CA ASP A 232 -1.18 -7.67 5.15
C ASP A 232 -0.12 -8.41 4.34
N ILE A 233 -0.56 -9.46 3.68
CA ILE A 233 0.24 -10.22 2.71
C ILE A 233 0.55 -9.40 1.45
N TRP A 234 -0.14 -8.27 1.22
CA TRP A 234 0.09 -7.44 0.04
C TRP A 234 1.38 -6.62 0.18
N ALA A 235 1.64 -6.09 1.38
CA ALA A 235 2.90 -5.45 1.72
C ALA A 235 4.06 -6.43 1.91
N LEU A 236 3.78 -7.71 2.17
CA LEU A 236 4.79 -8.69 2.55
C LEU A 236 5.67 -9.13 1.36
N ARG A 237 6.99 -9.06 1.56
CA ARG A 237 8.00 -9.65 0.67
C ARG A 237 9.02 -10.42 1.50
N THR A 238 9.11 -11.74 1.35
CA THR A 238 10.11 -12.56 2.07
C THR A 238 11.52 -12.36 1.52
N LEU A 239 12.53 -12.76 2.29
CA LEU A 239 13.91 -12.80 1.80
C LEU A 239 14.10 -13.88 0.73
N SER A 240 13.42 -15.02 0.85
CA SER A 240 13.41 -16.06 -0.19
C SER A 240 12.54 -15.65 -1.39
N ASP A 241 13.10 -15.77 -2.59
CA ASP A 241 12.39 -15.55 -3.85
C ASP A 241 11.34 -16.63 -4.15
N SER A 242 11.47 -17.82 -3.56
CA SER A 242 10.58 -18.96 -3.78
C SER A 242 9.36 -19.01 -2.84
N VAL A 243 9.35 -18.19 -1.78
CA VAL A 243 8.27 -18.19 -0.78
C VAL A 243 7.22 -17.14 -1.12
N MET A 244 7.53 -15.86 -0.91
CA MET A 244 6.60 -14.75 -1.18
C MET A 244 7.35 -13.44 -1.46
N ASN A 245 8.20 -13.41 -2.49
CA ASN A 245 8.79 -12.19 -3.02
C ASN A 245 8.11 -11.73 -4.32
N TYR A 246 6.79 -11.58 -4.31
CA TYR A 246 6.01 -11.13 -5.47
C TYR A 246 4.73 -10.43 -5.02
N ASP A 247 4.08 -9.70 -5.93
CA ASP A 247 2.76 -9.14 -5.65
C ASP A 247 1.69 -10.23 -5.75
N VAL A 248 1.11 -10.59 -4.60
CA VAL A 248 0.12 -11.68 -4.49
C VAL A 248 -1.11 -11.46 -5.36
N TRP A 249 -1.54 -10.22 -5.57
CA TRP A 249 -2.74 -9.94 -6.37
C TRP A 249 -2.44 -10.02 -7.87
N HIS A 250 -1.26 -9.57 -8.31
CA HIS A 250 -0.82 -9.85 -9.67
C HIS A 250 -0.70 -11.35 -9.92
N ARG A 251 -0.18 -12.12 -8.96
CA ARG A 251 -0.08 -13.58 -9.09
C ARG A 251 -1.46 -14.25 -9.18
N VAL A 252 -2.43 -13.79 -8.39
CA VAL A 252 -3.83 -14.27 -8.47
C VAL A 252 -4.40 -13.96 -9.86
N LEU A 253 -4.27 -12.71 -10.33
CA LEU A 253 -4.76 -12.29 -11.65
C LEU A 253 -4.08 -13.06 -12.79
N ASP A 254 -2.76 -13.27 -12.72
CA ASP A 254 -2.02 -14.04 -13.71
C ASP A 254 -2.53 -15.49 -13.77
N LEU A 255 -2.79 -16.11 -12.62
CA LEU A 255 -3.33 -17.47 -12.53
C LEU A 255 -4.78 -17.55 -13.05
N GLU A 256 -5.57 -16.50 -12.88
CA GLU A 256 -6.96 -16.44 -13.36
C GLU A 256 -7.07 -16.17 -14.86
N ILE A 257 -6.21 -15.29 -15.39
CA ILE A 257 -6.26 -14.83 -16.78
C ILE A 257 -5.40 -15.70 -17.70
N THR A 258 -4.21 -16.10 -17.26
CA THR A 258 -3.19 -16.73 -18.11
C THR A 258 -3.29 -18.26 -18.08
N LEU A 259 -3.80 -18.84 -17.00
CA LEU A 259 -3.82 -20.29 -16.77
C LEU A 259 -5.27 -20.79 -16.68
N ASN A 260 -5.75 -21.41 -17.77
CA ASN A 260 -7.12 -21.89 -17.92
C ASN A 260 -7.69 -22.63 -16.68
N ASN A 261 -8.93 -22.28 -16.36
CA ASN A 261 -9.94 -23.05 -15.64
C ASN A 261 -9.59 -23.45 -14.19
N TYR A 262 -8.77 -22.69 -13.45
CA TYR A 262 -8.65 -22.91 -12.01
C TYR A 262 -9.80 -22.27 -11.23
N CYS A 263 -10.25 -22.90 -10.13
CA CYS A 263 -11.28 -22.31 -9.29
C CYS A 263 -10.73 -21.10 -8.52
N HIS A 264 -11.34 -19.92 -8.68
CA HIS A 264 -10.95 -18.68 -7.98
C HIS A 264 -10.67 -18.90 -6.49
N GLN A 265 -11.60 -19.57 -5.78
CA GLN A 265 -11.45 -19.83 -4.35
C GLN A 265 -10.20 -20.68 -4.02
N SER A 266 -9.84 -21.62 -4.89
CA SER A 266 -8.64 -22.45 -4.69
C SER A 266 -7.35 -21.68 -4.96
N ILE A 267 -7.34 -20.75 -5.94
CA ILE A 267 -6.22 -19.82 -6.16
C ILE A 267 -6.07 -18.91 -4.94
N PHE A 268 -7.16 -18.27 -4.53
CA PHE A 268 -7.18 -17.39 -3.37
C PHE A 268 -6.68 -18.11 -2.12
N ASN A 269 -7.20 -19.30 -1.83
CA ASN A 269 -6.75 -20.08 -0.68
C ASN A 269 -5.28 -20.48 -0.80
N GLY A 270 -4.83 -20.90 -1.98
CA GLY A 270 -3.47 -21.39 -2.22
C GLY A 270 -2.39 -20.30 -2.34
N ILE A 271 -2.74 -19.05 -2.62
CA ILE A 271 -1.81 -17.92 -2.72
C ILE A 271 -1.92 -16.99 -1.52
N ILE A 272 -3.14 -16.68 -1.08
CA ILE A 272 -3.42 -15.72 -0.02
C ILE A 272 -3.72 -16.45 1.29
N GLY A 273 -4.65 -17.41 1.24
CA GLY A 273 -5.17 -18.09 2.41
C GLY A 273 -4.11 -18.88 3.20
N ILE A 274 -3.11 -19.46 2.54
CA ILE A 274 -2.02 -20.19 3.20
C ILE A 274 -1.14 -19.29 4.06
N HIS A 275 -1.00 -18.01 3.72
CA HIS A 275 -0.11 -17.06 4.39
C HIS A 275 -0.84 -16.23 5.45
N LYS A 276 -2.17 -16.12 5.35
CA LYS A 276 -3.03 -15.55 6.39
C LYS A 276 -3.17 -16.53 7.55
N ARG A 277 -2.14 -16.57 8.41
CA ARG A 277 -2.08 -17.38 9.63
C ARG A 277 -1.59 -16.55 10.82
N ARG A 278 -1.89 -17.01 12.03
CA ARG A 278 -1.31 -16.48 13.26
C ARG A 278 0.18 -16.78 13.26
N ILE A 279 1.01 -15.75 13.47
CA ILE A 279 2.44 -15.94 13.69
C ILE A 279 2.63 -16.15 15.20
N PRO A 280 3.15 -17.30 15.65
CA PRO A 280 3.38 -17.53 17.06
C PRO A 280 4.43 -16.56 17.63
N ILE A 281 4.26 -16.12 18.87
CA ILE A 281 5.19 -15.18 19.53
C ILE A 281 6.59 -15.82 19.65
N GLU A 282 6.59 -17.12 19.97
CA GLU A 282 7.78 -17.97 20.09
C GLU A 282 8.56 -18.15 18.78
N HIS A 283 8.01 -17.72 17.63
CA HIS A 283 8.75 -17.72 16.37
C HIS A 283 9.94 -16.75 16.41
N GLY A 284 9.82 -15.65 17.17
CA GLY A 284 10.80 -14.58 17.20
C GLY A 284 10.73 -13.70 15.95
N LEU A 285 11.73 -12.82 15.78
CA LEU A 285 11.73 -11.89 14.65
C LEU A 285 11.84 -12.60 13.31
N ILE A 286 11.11 -12.10 12.31
CA ILE A 286 11.21 -12.56 10.92
C ILE A 286 11.73 -11.41 10.06
N GLU A 287 12.96 -11.52 9.56
CA GLU A 287 13.49 -10.57 8.59
C GLU A 287 12.77 -10.69 7.26
N VAL A 288 12.43 -9.56 6.66
CA VAL A 288 11.68 -9.49 5.40
C VAL A 288 12.24 -8.39 4.52
N ARG A 289 11.92 -8.45 3.22
CA ARG A 289 12.17 -7.35 2.30
C ARG A 289 11.15 -6.22 2.46
N SER A 290 9.92 -6.53 2.86
CA SER A 290 8.86 -5.58 3.14
C SER A 290 7.77 -6.25 3.99
N ALA A 291 7.15 -5.50 4.89
CA ALA A 291 5.96 -5.86 5.68
C ALA A 291 5.34 -4.57 6.23
N PHE A 292 4.09 -4.60 6.68
CA PHE A 292 3.52 -3.45 7.40
C PHE A 292 2.45 -3.86 8.40
N ASN A 293 1.32 -4.40 7.93
CA ASN A 293 0.24 -4.90 8.78
C ASN A 293 -0.30 -3.84 9.75
N GLY A 294 -0.57 -2.65 9.22
CA GLY A 294 -1.22 -1.54 9.93
C GLY A 294 -0.29 -0.68 10.79
N ALA A 295 0.92 -1.14 11.13
CA ALA A 295 1.87 -0.34 11.91
C ALA A 295 3.34 -0.70 11.64
N GLY A 296 4.21 0.31 11.55
CA GLY A 296 5.65 0.15 11.42
C GLY A 296 6.43 1.22 12.18
N LEU A 297 7.39 0.80 13.01
CA LEU A 297 8.34 1.65 13.71
C LEU A 297 9.67 1.67 12.96
N TYR A 298 10.08 2.85 12.52
CA TYR A 298 11.25 3.08 11.69
C TYR A 298 12.24 3.95 12.45
N LYS A 299 13.54 3.63 12.35
CA LYS A 299 14.57 4.62 12.65
C LYS A 299 14.61 5.67 11.55
N VAL A 300 14.59 6.94 11.93
CA VAL A 300 14.52 8.05 10.95
C VAL A 300 15.70 7.99 9.98
N ASN A 301 16.91 7.74 10.48
CA ASN A 301 18.13 7.67 9.66
C ASN A 301 18.08 6.60 8.55
N SER A 302 17.26 5.57 8.71
CA SER A 302 17.14 4.47 7.76
C SER A 302 16.13 4.79 6.64
N THR A 303 15.41 5.91 6.70
CA THR A 303 14.31 6.21 5.76
C THR A 303 14.63 7.26 4.71
N TYR A 304 15.72 8.03 4.90
CA TYR A 304 16.11 9.12 4.00
C TYR A 304 16.26 8.67 2.54
N ASN A 305 15.96 9.61 1.63
CA ASN A 305 16.12 9.47 0.18
C ASN A 305 15.32 8.32 -0.47
N CYS A 306 14.27 7.87 0.21
CA CYS A 306 13.32 6.87 -0.25
C CYS A 306 11.88 7.39 -0.17
N LYS A 307 11.04 6.92 -1.07
CA LYS A 307 9.64 7.36 -1.22
C LYS A 307 8.71 6.17 -1.40
N TYR A 308 7.50 6.32 -0.89
CA TYR A 308 6.37 5.45 -1.21
C TYR A 308 6.00 5.61 -2.69
N ASP A 309 5.63 4.50 -3.32
CA ASP A 309 5.20 4.48 -4.72
C ASP A 309 4.09 3.45 -4.92
N GLY A 310 2.90 3.91 -5.28
CA GLY A 310 1.74 3.05 -5.50
C GLY A 310 1.42 2.77 -6.96
N ARG A 311 2.31 3.12 -7.91
CA ARG A 311 2.09 2.86 -9.34
C ARG A 311 1.97 1.36 -9.62
N ARG A 312 1.32 1.01 -10.74
CA ARG A 312 1.09 -0.39 -11.17
C ARG A 312 0.31 -1.22 -10.14
N PHE A 313 -0.60 -0.60 -9.40
CA PHE A 313 -1.49 -1.30 -8.45
C PHE A 313 -0.75 -2.17 -7.42
N THR A 314 0.47 -1.78 -7.02
CA THR A 314 1.20 -2.47 -5.94
C THR A 314 1.06 -1.72 -4.62
N CYS A 315 1.27 -2.42 -3.51
CA CYS A 315 1.29 -1.81 -2.19
C CYS A 315 2.45 -0.82 -2.09
N GLU A 316 2.14 0.44 -1.76
CA GLU A 316 3.11 1.53 -1.72
C GLU A 316 4.24 1.37 -0.70
N HIS A 317 4.03 0.52 0.32
CA HIS A 317 5.08 0.13 1.27
C HIS A 317 6.21 -0.65 0.61
N VAL A 318 5.91 -1.47 -0.40
CA VAL A 318 6.90 -2.36 -1.01
C VAL A 318 8.03 -1.56 -1.67
N PRO A 319 7.79 -0.60 -2.57
CA PRO A 319 8.88 0.20 -3.13
C PRO A 319 9.64 1.03 -2.10
N PHE A 320 8.96 1.55 -1.07
CA PHE A 320 9.61 2.28 0.01
C PHE A 320 10.59 1.39 0.78
N HIS A 321 10.14 0.20 1.20
CA HIS A 321 10.96 -0.77 1.90
C HIS A 321 12.13 -1.27 1.06
N LEU A 322 11.90 -1.63 -0.21
CA LEU A 322 12.98 -2.04 -1.10
C LEU A 322 14.04 -0.94 -1.25
N CYS A 323 13.61 0.34 -1.38
CA CYS A 323 14.53 1.46 -1.46
C CYS A 323 15.38 1.62 -0.19
N ILE A 324 14.79 1.56 1.01
CA ILE A 324 15.55 1.75 2.25
C ILE A 324 16.51 0.56 2.51
N ARG A 325 16.13 -0.65 2.09
CA ARG A 325 17.03 -1.81 2.12
C ARG A 325 18.22 -1.60 1.20
N GLU A 326 17.98 -1.18 -0.04
CA GLU A 326 19.01 -0.99 -1.05
C GLU A 326 19.95 0.17 -0.72
N LYS A 327 19.40 1.35 -0.41
CA LYS A 327 20.19 2.58 -0.21
C LYS A 327 20.79 2.69 1.19
N ASN A 328 20.02 2.30 2.20
CA ASN A 328 20.35 2.57 3.60
C ASN A 328 20.72 1.30 4.37
N GLN A 329 20.82 0.15 3.67
CA GLN A 329 21.11 -1.16 4.26
C GLN A 329 20.13 -1.51 5.39
N ALA A 330 18.90 -1.00 5.30
CA ALA A 330 17.92 -1.15 6.35
C ALA A 330 17.54 -2.62 6.52
N ARG A 331 17.45 -3.08 7.77
CA ARG A 331 16.90 -4.41 8.09
C ARG A 331 15.48 -4.27 8.62
N ILE A 332 14.55 -4.97 8.00
CA ILE A 332 13.11 -4.87 8.26
C ILE A 332 12.65 -6.19 8.85
N PHE A 333 11.94 -6.12 9.97
CA PHE A 333 11.47 -7.30 10.69
C PHE A 333 9.95 -7.24 10.91
N ILE A 334 9.30 -8.38 10.84
CA ILE A 334 8.03 -8.61 11.52
C ILE A 334 8.36 -9.01 12.96
N ASN A 335 7.77 -8.32 13.92
CA ASN A 335 7.90 -8.64 15.34
C ASN A 335 6.59 -9.29 15.82
N PRO A 336 6.55 -10.62 16.06
CA PRO A 336 5.34 -11.31 16.51
C PRO A 336 4.77 -10.83 17.85
N GLU A 337 5.57 -10.14 18.68
CA GLU A 337 5.13 -9.54 19.95
C GLU A 337 4.60 -8.13 19.79
N PHE A 338 4.88 -7.47 18.66
CA PHE A 338 4.29 -6.19 18.32
C PHE A 338 2.96 -6.44 17.57
N GLN A 339 1.91 -6.69 18.36
CA GLN A 339 0.58 -7.07 17.89
C GLN A 339 -0.35 -5.87 17.79
N VAL A 340 -1.11 -5.81 16.69
CA VAL A 340 -2.17 -4.83 16.45
C VAL A 340 -3.53 -5.45 16.09
N SER A 341 -4.54 -4.59 16.18
CA SER A 341 -5.90 -4.58 15.60
C SER A 341 -6.26 -5.48 14.42
#